data_AF-A0A5C1AK72-F1
#
_entry.id   AF-A0A5C1AK72-F1
#
_cell.length_a   1.000
_cell.length_b   1.000
_cell.length_c   1.000
_cell.angle_alpha   90.00
_cell.angle_beta   90.00
_cell.angle_gamma   90.00
#
_symmetry.space_group_name_H-M   'P 1'
#
loop_
_entity.id
_entity.type
_entity.pdbx_description
1 polymer ?
#
loop_
_entity_poly.entity_id
_entity_poly.type
_entity_poly.pdbx_seq_one_letter_code
_entity_poly.pdbx_strand_id
1 'polypeptide(L)'
;MAKKKAVDSSAEATAQEAEATTGKLTQREAVEKALAAGMDTPAEGVPYVKGQFNITLSNQAFSTIKSKIKNGGKPAKRTPRAATAPAAARSTAVSAPAGGLSLHIDAIKTLVETLGVNEVVSIARLFAK
;
A
#
# COMPACT_ATOMS: atom_id res chain seq x y z
N MET A 1 -19.35 -4.53 51.03
CA MET A 1 -19.03 -3.87 49.74
C MET A 1 -18.17 -4.84 48.94
N ALA A 2 -18.75 -5.73 48.14
CA ALA A 2 -19.29 -5.53 46.80
C ALA A 2 -18.20 -5.31 45.73
N LYS A 3 -18.06 -6.34 44.88
CA LYS A 3 -17.45 -6.43 43.54
C LYS A 3 -15.93 -6.61 43.40
N LYS A 4 -15.56 -7.88 43.65
CA LYS A 4 -14.78 -8.72 42.73
C LYS A 4 -15.36 -8.66 41.30
N LYS A 5 -14.57 -8.28 40.30
CA LYS A 5 -14.70 -8.81 38.93
C LYS A 5 -13.40 -8.66 38.16
N ALA A 6 -12.73 -9.80 37.99
CA ALA A 6 -11.74 -10.03 36.97
C ALA A 6 -12.38 -9.90 35.59
N VAL A 7 -11.64 -9.35 34.63
CA VAL A 7 -11.81 -9.67 33.21
C VAL A 7 -10.42 -9.94 32.68
N ASP A 8 -10.04 -11.20 32.80
CA ASP A 8 -9.16 -11.88 31.84
C ASP A 8 -10.09 -12.75 30.99
N SER A 9 -10.06 -12.54 29.67
CA SER A 9 -10.48 -13.43 28.58
C SER A 9 -10.74 -12.55 27.36
N SER A 10 -9.78 -12.51 26.43
CA SER A 10 -9.68 -13.49 25.35
C SER A 10 -10.77 -13.30 24.30
N ALA A 11 -10.40 -12.57 23.25
CA ALA A 11 -10.91 -12.77 21.91
C ALA A 11 -9.66 -12.95 21.02
N GLU A 12 -9.12 -14.14 21.11
CA GLU A 12 -8.30 -14.77 20.09
C GLU A 12 -9.14 -15.01 18.82
N ALA A 13 -8.48 -14.98 17.65
CA ALA A 13 -8.95 -15.45 16.34
C ALA A 13 -10.17 -14.75 15.70
N THR A 14 -10.07 -14.17 14.52
CA THR A 14 -9.84 -14.88 13.24
C THR A 14 -8.94 -14.05 12.33
N ALA A 15 -7.76 -14.53 11.92
CA ALA A 15 -7.57 -15.51 10.85
C ALA A 15 -8.34 -15.13 9.57
N GLN A 16 -7.56 -14.76 8.55
CA GLN A 16 -7.82 -14.99 7.13
C GLN A 16 -9.29 -15.17 6.72
N GLU A 17 -9.86 -14.13 6.13
CA GLU A 17 -10.80 -14.33 5.02
C GLU A 17 -10.18 -13.69 3.79
N ALA A 18 -9.14 -14.37 3.32
CA ALA A 18 -8.82 -14.42 1.91
C ALA A 18 -9.71 -15.52 1.29
N GLU A 19 -11.02 -15.33 1.32
CA GLU A 19 -11.95 -16.03 0.43
C GLU A 19 -12.39 -15.01 -0.61
N ALA A 20 -11.91 -15.15 -1.84
CA ALA A 20 -12.47 -16.01 -2.87
C ALA A 20 -13.15 -15.11 -3.91
N THR A 21 -12.44 -15.00 -5.03
CA THR A 21 -12.90 -14.54 -6.33
C THR A 21 -14.31 -15.03 -6.66
N THR A 22 -15.31 -14.15 -6.62
CA THR A 22 -16.46 -14.17 -7.55
C THR A 22 -17.17 -12.81 -7.50
N GLY A 23 -16.77 -11.88 -8.36
CA GLY A 23 -17.55 -10.69 -8.74
C GLY A 23 -17.89 -9.63 -7.68
N LYS A 24 -17.57 -9.84 -6.39
CA LYS A 24 -17.80 -8.87 -5.31
C LYS A 24 -16.55 -8.00 -5.15
N LEU A 25 -16.73 -6.68 -5.27
CA LEU A 25 -15.69 -5.67 -5.03
C LEU A 25 -14.98 -5.96 -3.71
N THR A 26 -13.66 -6.06 -3.75
CA THR A 26 -12.84 -6.32 -2.57
C THR A 26 -12.83 -5.10 -1.64
N GLN A 27 -12.57 -5.31 -0.35
CA GLN A 27 -12.43 -4.24 0.63
C GLN A 27 -11.40 -3.18 0.19
N ARG A 28 -10.34 -3.61 -0.50
CA ARG A 28 -9.30 -2.74 -1.03
C ARG A 28 -9.86 -1.82 -2.13
N GLU A 29 -10.58 -2.37 -3.10
CA GLU A 29 -11.18 -1.59 -4.20
C GLU A 29 -12.27 -0.64 -3.68
N ALA A 30 -13.02 -1.05 -2.66
CA ALA A 30 -14.00 -0.19 -2.01
C ALA A 30 -13.35 1.04 -1.35
N VAL A 31 -12.22 0.85 -0.64
CA VAL A 31 -11.45 1.96 -0.05
C VAL A 31 -10.80 2.82 -1.14
N GLU A 32 -10.30 2.21 -2.22
CA GLU A 32 -9.73 2.96 -3.35
C GLU A 32 -10.77 3.87 -4.02
N LYS A 33 -12.00 3.38 -4.24
CA LYS A 33 -13.12 4.19 -4.73
C LYS A 33 -13.54 5.28 -3.75
N ALA A 34 -13.49 5.01 -2.44
CA ALA A 34 -13.78 6.03 -1.43
C ALA A 34 -12.75 7.17 -1.46
N LEU A 35 -11.45 6.83 -1.61
CA LEU A 35 -10.38 7.82 -1.77
C LEU A 35 -10.54 8.61 -3.08
N ALA A 36 -10.91 7.96 -4.19
CA ALA A 36 -11.21 8.62 -5.45
C ALA A 36 -12.41 9.58 -5.37
N ALA A 37 -13.36 9.32 -4.46
CA ALA A 37 -14.49 10.20 -4.16
C ALA A 37 -14.16 11.34 -3.18
N GLY A 38 -12.90 11.47 -2.75
CA GLY A 38 -12.45 12.51 -1.80
C GLY A 38 -12.69 12.17 -0.33
N MET A 39 -13.16 10.97 -0.01
CA MET A 39 -13.42 10.53 1.36
C MET A 39 -12.13 10.01 2.00
N ASP A 40 -11.28 10.94 2.42
CA ASP A 40 -9.94 10.65 2.92
C ASP A 40 -9.89 10.26 4.40
N THR A 41 -10.93 10.62 5.17
CA THR A 41 -10.97 10.39 6.62
C THR A 41 -11.70 9.08 6.93
N PRO A 42 -11.29 8.32 7.98
CA PRO A 42 -12.03 7.13 8.39
C PRO A 42 -13.47 7.43 8.82
N ALA A 43 -13.72 8.64 9.33
CA ALA A 43 -15.04 9.09 9.76
C ALA A 43 -16.04 9.17 8.60
N GLU A 44 -15.58 9.59 7.42
CA GLU A 44 -16.41 9.74 6.22
C GLU A 44 -16.32 8.52 5.30
N GLY A 45 -15.14 7.88 5.22
CA GLY A 45 -14.89 6.74 4.36
C GLY A 45 -15.62 5.46 4.78
N VAL A 46 -15.72 5.19 6.09
CA VAL A 46 -16.41 3.99 6.59
C VAL A 46 -17.92 3.99 6.28
N PRO A 47 -18.69 5.06 6.57
CA PRO A 47 -20.10 5.10 6.19
C PRO A 47 -20.30 5.09 4.67
N TYR A 48 -19.40 5.72 3.91
CA TYR A 48 -19.44 5.68 2.44
C TYR A 48 -19.28 4.25 1.90
N VAL A 49 -18.26 3.52 2.38
CA VAL A 49 -18.02 2.14 1.94
C VAL A 49 -19.16 1.20 2.33
N LYS A 50 -19.76 1.42 3.50
CA LYS A 50 -20.95 0.68 3.95
C LYS A 50 -22.17 0.98 3.07
N GLY A 51 -22.40 2.24 2.72
CA GLY A 51 -23.55 2.63 1.89
C GLY A 51 -23.43 2.20 0.42
N GLN A 52 -22.24 2.31 -0.16
CA GLN A 52 -22.03 2.04 -1.59
C GLN A 52 -21.72 0.58 -1.91
N PHE A 53 -20.92 -0.07 -1.07
CA PHE A 53 -20.43 -1.43 -1.33
C PHE A 53 -21.04 -2.47 -0.40
N ASN A 54 -21.83 -2.04 0.59
CA ASN A 54 -22.41 -2.91 1.62
C ASN A 54 -21.34 -3.70 2.41
N ILE A 55 -20.13 -3.13 2.52
CA ILE A 55 -18.99 -3.71 3.25
C ILE A 55 -18.85 -2.96 4.57
N THR A 56 -18.84 -3.70 5.68
CA THR A 56 -18.58 -3.12 7.00
C THR A 56 -17.08 -3.19 7.30
N LEU A 57 -16.44 -2.02 7.44
CA LEU A 57 -15.02 -1.89 7.81
C LEU A 57 -14.90 -1.15 9.14
N SER A 58 -13.87 -1.49 9.92
CA SER A 58 -13.48 -0.69 11.09
C SER A 58 -12.63 0.52 10.67
N ASN A 59 -12.62 1.57 11.48
CA ASN A 59 -11.77 2.76 11.24
C ASN A 59 -10.27 2.39 11.13
N GLN A 60 -9.84 1.38 11.90
CA GLN A 60 -8.49 0.84 11.85
C GLN A 60 -8.22 0.11 10.52
N ALA A 61 -9.18 -0.69 10.04
CA ALA A 61 -9.06 -1.40 8.76
C ALA A 61 -8.96 -0.39 7.60
N PHE A 62 -9.81 0.65 7.59
CA PHE A 62 -9.76 1.71 6.58
C PHE A 62 -8.39 2.39 6.54
N SER A 63 -7.85 2.80 7.69
CA SER A 63 -6.53 3.45 7.78
C SER A 63 -5.39 2.54 7.30
N THR A 64 -5.47 1.25 7.64
CA THR A 64 -4.48 0.25 7.22
C THR A 64 -4.53 0.03 5.71
N ILE A 65 -5.72 -0.10 5.13
CA ILE A 65 -5.92 -0.30 3.70
C ILE A 65 -5.50 0.95 2.93
N LYS A 66 -5.88 2.15 3.39
CA LYS A 66 -5.42 3.44 2.82
C LYS A 66 -3.90 3.52 2.78
N SER A 67 -3.24 3.18 3.90
CA SER A 67 -1.77 3.17 3.97
C SER A 67 -1.16 2.15 2.99
N LYS A 68 -1.75 0.96 2.86
CA LYS A 68 -1.31 -0.08 1.90
C LYS A 68 -1.50 0.34 0.45
N ILE A 69 -2.58 1.05 0.12
CA ILE A 69 -2.84 1.62 -1.22
C ILE A 69 -1.79 2.69 -1.52
N LYS A 70 -1.60 3.66 -0.63
CA LYS A 70 -0.61 4.74 -0.81
C LYS A 70 0.82 4.22 -0.94
N ASN A 71 1.17 3.17 -0.19
CA ASN A 71 2.52 2.60 -0.18
C ASN A 71 2.73 1.48 -1.22
N GLY A 72 1.78 1.28 -2.15
CA GLY A 72 1.96 0.40 -3.31
C GLY A 72 2.28 -1.05 -2.95
N GLY A 73 1.71 -1.57 -1.86
CA GLY A 73 1.78 -3.00 -1.54
C GLY A 73 3.20 -3.58 -1.43
N LYS A 74 4.24 -2.80 -1.09
CA LYS A 74 5.54 -3.39 -0.74
C LYS A 74 5.33 -4.28 0.48
N PRO A 75 5.45 -5.62 0.38
CA PRO A 75 5.41 -6.46 1.55
C PRO A 75 6.57 -6.01 2.42
N ALA A 76 6.28 -5.53 3.63
CA ALA A 76 7.30 -5.39 4.65
C ALA A 76 7.88 -6.79 4.84
N LYS A 77 9.06 -7.03 4.24
CA LYS A 77 9.81 -8.27 4.37
C LYS A 77 9.94 -8.46 5.88
N ARG A 78 9.17 -9.40 6.45
CA ARG A 78 9.35 -9.82 7.85
C ARG A 78 10.75 -10.40 7.89
N THR A 79 11.71 -9.55 8.26
CA THR A 79 13.03 -10.01 8.63
C THR A 79 12.82 -10.97 9.80
N PRO A 80 13.24 -12.23 9.70
CA PRO A 80 13.34 -13.05 10.91
C PRO A 80 14.20 -12.25 11.88
N ARG A 81 13.76 -12.17 13.14
CA ARG A 81 14.46 -11.50 14.23
C ARG A 81 15.81 -12.19 14.39
N ALA A 82 16.82 -11.69 13.66
CA ALA A 82 18.19 -12.10 13.82
C ALA A 82 18.67 -11.54 15.15
N ALA A 83 19.19 -12.43 15.99
CA ALA A 83 19.92 -12.03 17.18
C ALA A 83 21.00 -11.01 16.81
N THR A 84 21.07 -9.96 17.60
CA THR A 84 22.03 -8.85 17.50
C THR A 84 23.46 -9.34 17.34
N ALA A 85 24.10 -8.94 16.23
CA ALA A 85 25.55 -8.89 16.09
C ALA A 85 25.94 -7.47 15.58
N PRO A 86 27.07 -6.91 16.04
CA PRO A 86 27.33 -5.47 15.99
C PRO A 86 27.76 -4.98 14.61
N ALA A 87 27.60 -3.66 14.44
CA ALA A 87 27.67 -2.88 13.22
C ALA A 87 28.93 -3.09 12.36
N ALA A 88 28.72 -3.35 11.07
CA ALA A 88 29.70 -3.13 10.02
C ALA A 88 29.22 -2.01 9.10
N ALA A 89 30.13 -1.09 8.79
CA ALA A 89 29.92 0.18 8.14
C ALA A 89 29.14 0.10 6.82
N ARG A 90 28.17 1.01 6.65
CA ARG A 90 27.46 1.21 5.38
C ARG A 90 28.37 1.98 4.43
N SER A 91 29.06 1.27 3.55
CA SER A 91 29.59 1.87 2.32
C SER A 91 28.41 2.14 1.39
N THR A 92 28.12 3.41 1.12
CA THR A 92 27.15 3.85 0.11
C THR A 92 27.76 3.65 -1.28
N ALA A 93 27.73 2.41 -1.76
CA ALA A 93 27.88 2.14 -3.17
C ALA A 93 26.58 2.52 -3.87
N VAL A 94 26.58 3.66 -4.55
CA VAL A 94 25.57 4.01 -5.54
C VAL A 94 25.66 2.95 -6.63
N SER A 95 24.79 1.94 -6.53
CA SER A 95 24.69 0.90 -7.54
C SER A 95 24.24 1.56 -8.84
N ALA A 96 25.14 1.62 -9.82
CA ALA A 96 24.76 1.86 -11.21
C ALA A 96 23.59 0.91 -11.56
N PRO A 97 22.61 1.35 -12.38
CA PRO A 97 21.50 0.49 -12.76
C PRO A 97 22.08 -0.66 -13.59
N ALA A 98 22.25 -1.83 -12.94
CA ALA A 98 22.61 -3.09 -13.57
C ALA A 98 21.37 -3.67 -14.30
N GLY A 99 20.79 -2.88 -15.19
CA GLY A 99 19.67 -3.25 -16.02
C GLY A 99 20.07 -3.08 -17.47
N GLY A 100 19.88 -4.13 -18.28
CA GLY A 100 20.08 -4.02 -19.73
C GLY A 100 19.17 -2.96 -20.35
N LEU A 101 19.36 -2.75 -21.65
CA LEU A 101 18.59 -1.79 -22.47
C LEU A 101 17.06 -1.97 -22.31
N SER A 102 16.61 -3.21 -22.10
CA SER A 102 15.21 -3.58 -21.82
C SER A 102 14.62 -2.88 -20.59
N LEU A 103 15.37 -2.77 -19.50
CA LEU A 103 14.90 -2.14 -18.26
C LEU A 103 14.76 -0.61 -18.43
N HIS A 104 15.60 -0.03 -19.29
CA HIS A 104 15.52 1.38 -19.66
C HIS A 104 14.31 1.65 -20.55
N ILE A 105 13.98 0.75 -21.47
CA ILE A 105 12.79 0.86 -22.32
C ILE A 105 11.52 0.85 -21.48
N ASP A 106 11.41 -0.04 -20.49
CA ASP A 106 10.22 -0.07 -19.63
C ASP A 106 10.10 1.18 -18.75
N ALA A 107 11.22 1.71 -18.25
CA ALA A 107 11.22 3.00 -17.56
C ALA A 107 10.77 4.16 -18.47
N ILE A 108 11.20 4.16 -19.73
CA ILE A 108 10.76 5.17 -20.72
C ILE A 108 9.27 5.03 -20.99
N LYS A 109 8.71 3.82 -21.10
CA LYS A 109 7.26 3.62 -21.27
C LYS A 109 6.47 4.21 -20.11
N THR A 110 6.86 3.91 -18.86
CA THR A 110 6.20 4.49 -17.68
C THR A 110 6.28 6.02 -17.67
N LEU A 111 7.39 6.60 -18.13
CA LEU A 111 7.53 8.05 -18.23
C LEU A 111 6.61 8.65 -19.32
N VAL A 112 6.45 7.96 -20.44
CA VAL A 112 5.54 8.37 -21.52
C VAL A 112 4.08 8.27 -21.09
N GLU A 113 3.69 7.25 -20.34
CA GLU A 113 2.33 7.10 -19.80
C GLU A 113 1.96 8.21 -18.80
N THR A 114 2.94 8.69 -18.04
CA THR A 114 2.71 9.69 -16.98
C THR A 114 2.79 11.13 -17.47
N LEU A 115 3.71 11.45 -18.37
CA LEU A 115 3.98 12.82 -18.85
C LEU A 115 3.51 13.06 -20.28
N GLY A 116 3.31 12.00 -21.07
CA GLY A 116 3.05 12.09 -22.50
C GLY A 116 4.33 12.17 -23.34
N VAL A 117 4.22 11.78 -24.61
CA VAL A 117 5.36 11.68 -25.54
C VAL A 117 6.05 13.04 -25.74
N ASN A 118 5.28 14.13 -25.85
CA ASN A 118 5.82 15.46 -26.16
C ASN A 118 6.72 16.01 -25.04
N GLU A 119 6.39 15.74 -23.78
CA GLU A 119 7.20 16.15 -22.62
C GLU A 119 8.49 15.35 -22.55
N VAL A 120 8.43 14.03 -22.77
CA VAL A 120 9.62 13.18 -22.78
C VAL A 120 10.60 13.60 -23.89
N VAL A 121 10.10 13.98 -25.07
CA VAL A 121 10.93 14.53 -26.16
C VAL A 121 11.53 15.89 -25.78
N SER A 122 10.77 16.75 -25.10
CA SER A 122 11.27 18.05 -24.65
C SER A 122 12.40 17.89 -23.63
N ILE A 123 12.26 16.97 -22.68
CA ILE A 123 13.31 16.61 -21.73
C ILE A 123 14.53 16.05 -22.48
N ALA A 124 14.34 15.13 -23.42
CA ALA A 124 15.44 14.56 -24.19
C ALA A 124 16.24 15.63 -24.97
N ARG A 125 15.57 16.66 -25.50
CA ARG A 125 16.22 17.79 -26.18
C ARG A 125 17.10 18.63 -25.24
N LEU A 126 16.78 18.73 -23.95
CA LEU A 126 17.64 19.42 -22.98
C LEU A 126 18.96 18.68 -22.73
N PHE A 127 18.98 17.36 -22.93
CA PHE A 127 20.17 16.53 -22.78
C PHE A 127 20.94 16.32 -24.09
N ALA A 128 20.39 16.74 -25.23
CA ALA A 128 21.11 16.73 -26.50
C ALA A 128 22.22 17.80 -26.43
N LYS A 129 23.47 17.33 -26.35
CA LYS A 129 24.67 18.16 -26.20
C LYS A 129 25.27 18.51 -27.55
#